data_AF-N1MKF2-F1
#
_entry.id   AF-N1MKF2-F1
#
_cell.length_a   1.000
_cell.length_b   1.000
_cell.length_c   1.000
_cell.angle_alpha   90.00
_cell.angle_beta   90.00
_cell.angle_gamma   90.00
#
_symmetry.space_group_name_H-M   'P 1'
#
loop_
_entity.id
_entity.type
_entity.pdbx_description
1 polymer ?
#
loop_
_entity_poly.entity_id
_entity_poly.type
_entity_poly.pdbx_seq_one_letter_code
_entity_poly.pdbx_strand_id
1 'polypeptide(L)'
;MTKNAKSTGESWIDPDDAPKLDQAWADGADAYVGKTLVRRGRPRLEQTKQHVSLRLDPDVIASFKAGGPGWQARINEALRKAARL
;
A
#
# COMPACT_ATOMS: atom_id res chain seq x y z
N MET A 1 58.63 -10.96 -41.37
CA MET A 1 57.44 -10.09 -41.23
C MET A 1 56.42 -10.80 -40.35
N THR A 2 56.38 -10.51 -39.05
CA THR A 2 55.40 -11.10 -38.13
C THR A 2 54.26 -10.11 -37.94
N LYS A 3 53.07 -10.46 -38.41
CA LYS A 3 51.87 -9.62 -38.31
C LYS A 3 51.25 -9.86 -36.92
N ASN A 4 51.28 -8.86 -36.04
CA ASN A 4 50.55 -8.92 -34.77
C ASN A 4 49.04 -8.87 -35.03
N ALA A 5 48.31 -9.86 -34.53
CA ALA A 5 46.86 -9.92 -34.60
C ALA A 5 46.24 -8.82 -33.71
N LYS A 6 45.21 -8.14 -34.23
CA LYS A 6 44.48 -7.08 -33.51
C LYS A 6 43.68 -7.69 -32.38
N SER A 7 43.90 -7.21 -31.15
CA SER A 7 43.09 -7.53 -29.98
C SER A 7 41.65 -7.08 -30.21
N THR A 8 40.71 -8.01 -30.20
CA THR A 8 39.27 -7.75 -30.24
C THR A 8 38.86 -7.15 -28.90
N GLY A 9 38.23 -5.97 -28.93
CA GLY A 9 37.99 -5.11 -27.77
C GLY A 9 37.24 -5.78 -26.62
N GLU A 10 37.74 -5.52 -25.40
CA GLU A 10 37.16 -5.91 -24.13
C GLU A 10 35.84 -5.14 -23.90
N SER A 11 34.71 -5.84 -23.96
CA SER A 11 33.44 -5.36 -23.40
C SER A 11 33.15 -6.05 -22.07
N TRP A 12 34.18 -6.34 -21.29
CA TRP A 12 34.02 -6.77 -19.91
C TRP A 12 34.12 -5.55 -19.00
N ILE A 13 32.98 -5.15 -18.45
CA ILE A 13 32.89 -4.11 -17.45
C ILE A 13 33.20 -4.79 -16.12
N ASP A 14 34.24 -4.32 -15.44
CA ASP A 14 34.67 -4.82 -14.14
C ASP A 14 33.52 -4.70 -13.13
N PRO A 15 33.07 -5.81 -12.50
CA PRO A 15 32.05 -5.78 -11.45
C PRO A 15 32.37 -4.85 -10.28
N ASP A 16 33.64 -4.50 -10.05
CA ASP A 16 34.07 -3.55 -9.02
C ASP A 16 34.00 -2.07 -9.47
N ASP A 17 33.80 -1.79 -10.77
CA ASP A 17 33.54 -0.44 -11.30
C ASP A 17 32.02 -0.13 -11.31
N ALA A 18 31.34 -0.54 -10.24
CA ALA A 18 29.91 -0.29 -10.07
C ALA A 18 29.64 1.22 -9.88
N PRO A 19 28.57 1.76 -10.48
CA PRO A 19 28.20 3.15 -10.31
C PRO A 19 27.94 3.47 -8.82
N LYS A 20 28.31 4.68 -8.41
CA LYS A 20 28.04 5.14 -7.04
C LYS A 20 26.53 5.22 -6.81
N LEU A 21 26.10 4.78 -5.64
CA LEU A 21 24.70 4.89 -5.20
C LEU A 21 24.38 6.36 -4.91
N ASP A 22 23.79 7.05 -5.89
CA ASP A 22 23.39 8.44 -5.74
C ASP A 22 21.99 8.59 -5.16
N GLN A 23 21.65 9.81 -4.76
CA GLN A 23 20.36 10.12 -4.15
C GLN A 23 19.20 9.86 -5.12
N ALA A 24 19.39 10.13 -6.42
CA ALA A 24 18.37 9.92 -7.45
C ALA A 24 18.00 8.43 -7.60
N TRP A 25 18.98 7.54 -7.50
CA TRP A 25 18.77 6.10 -7.47
C TRP A 25 18.03 5.66 -6.20
N ALA A 26 18.41 6.21 -5.03
CA ALA A 26 17.77 5.90 -3.76
C ALA A 26 16.30 6.38 -3.71
N ASP A 27 16.00 7.53 -4.31
CA ASP A 27 14.66 8.13 -4.32
C ASP A 27 13.64 7.31 -5.12
N GLY A 28 14.09 6.59 -6.15
CA GLY A 28 13.29 5.67 -6.95
C GLY A 28 13.27 4.22 -6.43
N ALA A 29 13.96 3.93 -5.33
CA ALA A 29 14.10 2.57 -4.83
C ALA A 29 12.84 2.08 -4.11
N ASP A 30 12.38 0.90 -4.53
CA ASP A 30 11.28 0.18 -3.89
C ASP A 30 11.79 -0.61 -2.67
N ALA A 31 11.09 -0.50 -1.54
CA ALA A 31 11.42 -1.28 -0.34
C ALA A 31 10.84 -2.70 -0.45
N TYR A 32 11.68 -3.72 -0.35
CA TYR A 32 11.27 -5.12 -0.36
C TYR A 32 11.54 -5.80 0.99
N VAL A 33 10.63 -6.68 1.40
CA VAL A 33 10.88 -7.68 2.46
C VAL A 33 10.84 -9.06 1.79
N GLY A 34 12.01 -9.68 1.64
CA GLY A 34 12.16 -10.89 0.82
C GLY A 34 11.83 -10.63 -0.64
N LYS A 35 10.81 -11.32 -1.18
CA LYS A 35 10.31 -11.16 -2.56
C LYS A 35 9.11 -10.21 -2.66
N THR A 36 8.66 -9.60 -1.56
CA THR A 36 7.42 -8.82 -1.50
C THR A 36 7.70 -7.33 -1.43
N LEU A 37 7.14 -6.57 -2.38
CA LEU A 37 7.18 -5.12 -2.38
C LEU A 37 6.38 -4.55 -1.21
N VAL A 38 7.04 -3.81 -0.32
CA VAL A 38 6.40 -3.08 0.77
C VAL A 38 5.74 -1.83 0.18
N ARG A 39 4.46 -1.95 -0.15
CA ARG A 39 3.67 -0.79 -0.58
C ARG A 39 3.56 0.21 0.56
N ARG A 40 4.00 1.45 0.32
CA ARG A 40 3.86 2.57 1.26
C ARG A 40 2.35 2.80 1.51
N GLY A 41 1.91 2.74 2.76
CA GLY A 41 0.51 2.95 3.15
C GLY A 41 0.16 2.34 4.52
N ARG A 42 -1.01 2.69 5.06
CA ARG A 42 -1.55 2.04 6.28
C ARG A 42 -1.74 0.55 6.02
N PRO A 43 -1.31 -0.36 6.92
CA PRO A 43 -1.55 -1.79 6.77
C PRO A 43 -3.04 -2.06 6.56
N ARG A 44 -3.35 -3.00 5.66
CA ARG A 44 -4.72 -3.45 5.43
C ARG A 44 -5.27 -3.99 6.75
N LEU A 45 -6.45 -3.53 7.17
CA LEU A 45 -7.13 -4.13 8.31
C LEU A 45 -7.66 -5.50 7.91
N GLU A 46 -7.42 -6.51 8.75
CA GLU A 46 -7.93 -7.88 8.60
C GLU A 46 -9.47 -7.92 8.49
N GLN A 47 -10.16 -7.05 9.22
CA GLN A 47 -11.62 -6.87 9.10
C GLN A 47 -11.95 -5.39 8.85
N THR A 48 -12.56 -5.13 7.69
CA THR A 48 -13.02 -3.79 7.30
C THR A 48 -14.54 -3.73 7.32
N LYS A 49 -15.11 -2.58 7.68
CA LYS A 49 -16.55 -2.33 7.60
C LYS A 49 -16.99 -2.44 6.14
N GLN A 50 -17.99 -3.26 5.86
CA GLN A 50 -18.54 -3.38 4.51
C GLN A 50 -19.58 -2.28 4.27
N HIS A 51 -19.45 -1.57 3.15
CA HIS A 51 -20.47 -0.62 2.72
C HIS A 51 -21.65 -1.40 2.12
N VAL A 52 -22.83 -1.25 2.72
CA VAL A 52 -24.07 -1.89 2.27
C VAL A 52 -25.14 -0.84 2.02
N SER A 53 -25.98 -1.05 1.01
CA SER A 53 -27.15 -0.21 0.75
C SER A 53 -28.35 -0.80 1.49
N LEU A 54 -28.71 -0.20 2.62
CA LEU A 54 -29.84 -0.61 3.48
C LEU A 54 -30.81 0.56 3.62
N ARG A 55 -32.12 0.26 3.54
CA ARG A 55 -33.18 1.23 3.86
C ARG A 55 -33.55 1.09 5.33
N LEU A 56 -33.55 2.21 6.04
CA LEU A 56 -33.96 2.33 7.44
C LEU A 56 -35.06 3.38 7.51
N ASP A 57 -35.90 3.29 8.54
CA ASP A 57 -36.95 4.27 8.76
C ASP A 57 -36.37 5.68 8.94
N PRO A 58 -37.04 6.71 8.39
CA PRO A 58 -36.55 8.09 8.45
C PRO A 58 -36.40 8.60 9.88
N ASP A 59 -37.29 8.19 10.79
CA ASP A 59 -37.27 8.58 12.21
C ASP A 59 -36.03 8.02 12.93
N VAL A 60 -35.63 6.80 12.59
CA VAL A 60 -34.40 6.18 13.11
C VAL A 60 -33.19 6.99 12.66
N ILE A 61 -33.09 7.31 11.37
CA ILE A 61 -31.98 8.10 10.83
C ILE A 61 -31.95 9.50 11.48
N ALA A 62 -33.11 10.14 11.62
CA ALA A 62 -33.23 11.46 12.25
C ALA A 62 -32.76 11.44 13.71
N SER A 63 -33.19 10.45 14.49
CA SER A 63 -32.78 10.27 15.89
C SER A 63 -31.25 10.13 16.03
N PHE A 64 -30.62 9.28 15.22
CA PHE A 64 -29.16 9.12 15.28
C PHE A 64 -28.42 10.38 14.82
N LYS A 65 -28.88 11.03 13.73
CA LYS A 65 -28.29 12.28 13.21
C LYS A 65 -28.40 13.45 14.19
N ALA A 66 -29.48 13.54 14.95
CA ALA A 66 -29.68 14.59 15.96
C ALA A 66 -28.58 14.58 17.03
N GLY A 67 -28.01 13.41 17.34
CA GLY A 67 -26.87 13.29 18.26
C GLY A 67 -25.52 13.74 17.68
N GLY A 68 -25.48 14.31 16.47
CA GLY A 68 -24.29 14.92 15.90
C GLY A 68 -23.29 13.94 15.23
N PRO A 69 -22.03 14.39 15.03
CA PRO A 69 -21.00 13.62 14.36
C PRO A 69 -20.82 12.20 14.89
N GLY A 70 -20.48 11.26 14.02
CA GLY A 70 -20.31 9.85 14.41
C GLY A 70 -21.61 9.06 14.57
N TRP A 71 -22.76 9.60 14.17
CA TRP A 71 -24.04 8.89 14.20
C TRP A 71 -24.03 7.54 13.47
N GLN A 72 -23.26 7.42 12.38
CA GLN A 72 -23.07 6.15 11.66
C GLN A 72 -22.34 5.08 12.49
N ALA A 73 -21.41 5.48 13.35
CA ALA A 73 -20.75 4.55 14.26
C ALA A 73 -21.71 4.09 15.36
N ARG A 74 -22.51 5.02 15.91
CA ARG A 74 -23.52 4.74 16.93
C ARG A 74 -24.62 3.79 16.43
N ILE A 75 -25.13 3.99 15.21
CA ILE A 75 -26.13 3.07 14.64
C ILE A 75 -25.54 1.67 14.37
N ASN A 76 -24.29 1.60 13.92
CA ASN A 76 -23.60 0.31 13.75
C ASN A 76 -23.41 -0.42 15.09
N GLU A 77 -23.11 0.29 16.18
CA GLU A 77 -23.04 -0.29 17.52
C GLU A 77 -24.40 -0.83 17.99
N ALA A 78 -25.48 -0.08 17.76
CA ALA A 78 -26.84 -0.51 18.08
C ALA A 78 -27.22 -1.80 17.31
N LEU A 79 -26.88 -1.87 16.02
CA LEU A 79 -27.08 -3.07 15.20
C LEU A 79 -26.28 -4.26 15.70
N ARG A 80 -25.02 -4.06 16.15
CA ARG A 80 -24.22 -5.12 16.78
C ARG A 80 -24.86 -5.65 18.05
N LYS A 81 -25.29 -4.77 18.95
CA LYS A 81 -25.99 -5.13 20.19
C LYS A 81 -27.25 -5.94 19.90
N ALA A 82 -28.06 -5.52 18.92
CA ALA A 82 -29.27 -6.22 18.51
C ALA A 82 -28.96 -7.61 17.91
N ALA A 83 -27.87 -7.74 17.15
CA ALA A 83 -27.39 -9.00 16.59
C ALA A 83 -26.65 -9.88 17.61
N ARG A 84 -26.42 -9.40 18.84
CA ARG A 84 -25.60 -10.05 19.89
C ARG A 84 -24.15 -10.30 19.45
N LEU A 85 -23.56 -9.31 18.77
CA LEU A 85 -22.17 -9.24 18.29
C LEU A 85 -21.32 -8.23 19.07
#